data_AF-A0A368FT99-F1
#
_entry.id   AF-A0A368FT99-F1
#
_cell.length_a   1.000
_cell.length_b   1.000
_cell.length_c   1.000
_cell.angle_alpha   90.00
_cell.angle_beta   90.00
_cell.angle_gamma   90.00
#
_symmetry.space_group_name_H-M   'P 1'
#
loop_
_entity.id
_entity.type
_entity.pdbx_description
1 polymer ?
#
loop_
_entity_poly.entity_id
_entity_poly.type
_entity_poly.pdbx_seq_one_letter_code
_entity_poly.pdbx_strand_id
1 'polypeptide(L)'
;MAAWCAENLRDLEGWRASGLTLTTPSNECAKLFDGALRQIVSWSDCDALGGLVKTLEDMKAADPKAVLPRAFRLGLEGLGTSTCTRINETLKTGLEQLQKDAKDYGNTREQKHAEAVLLWCEGKMRAAANLWEEILVEYPTDLMAIKFAHEAYFFMGDAKGKRDSVQAVLPKHKGTEPCYSYLHGMWAFGLEECEQYDEAEKEAVKALNLNRFDCWATHARAHCMVMQGRNDEGINFMESTVDDWRPGWIIATHNYWHNALFYIEKGDYETPLTIFDNEVCRRANRPKQSVLDLADAASMLWRLELEGVDVGKRWHDLPNLSTHSEDHVTCFNDAHLGIAFQRRGDIDEEAHLYETLVDFAK
;
A
#
# COMPACT_ATOMS: atom_id res chain seq x y z
N MET A 1 -19.76 0.28 4.73
CA MET A 1 -18.54 -0.26 4.07
C MET A 1 -18.62 0.04 2.58
N ALA A 2 -17.50 0.04 1.86
CA ALA A 2 -17.23 0.80 0.63
C ALA A 2 -18.12 0.49 -0.61
N ALA A 3 -19.44 0.58 -0.47
CA ALA A 3 -20.43 0.40 -1.53
C ALA A 3 -20.24 1.42 -2.67
N TRP A 4 -19.75 2.62 -2.33
CA TRP A 4 -19.40 3.67 -3.28
C TRP A 4 -18.38 3.22 -4.34
N CYS A 5 -17.52 2.21 -4.02
CA CYS A 5 -16.54 1.71 -4.97
C CYS A 5 -17.17 1.11 -6.22
N ALA A 6 -18.40 0.56 -6.14
CA ALA A 6 -19.12 -0.01 -7.28
C ALA A 6 -20.09 0.98 -7.95
N GLU A 7 -20.27 2.18 -7.39
CA GLU A 7 -21.19 3.17 -7.92
C GLU A 7 -20.60 3.88 -9.13
N ASN A 8 -21.37 3.97 -10.21
CA ASN A 8 -21.00 4.70 -11.43
C ASN A 8 -19.59 4.34 -11.94
N LEU A 9 -19.28 3.03 -11.98
CA LEU A 9 -18.03 2.54 -12.57
C LEU A 9 -17.91 2.99 -14.02
N ARG A 10 -16.73 3.52 -14.36
CA ARG A 10 -16.43 4.00 -15.71
C ARG A 10 -16.39 2.83 -16.68
N ASP A 11 -17.26 2.88 -17.69
CA ASP A 11 -17.14 2.07 -18.90
C ASP A 11 -16.16 2.73 -19.89
N LEU A 12 -16.02 2.18 -21.09
CA LEU A 12 -15.09 2.71 -22.09
C LEU A 12 -15.38 4.17 -22.47
N GLU A 13 -16.65 4.57 -22.50
CA GLU A 13 -17.03 5.95 -22.78
C GLU A 13 -16.68 6.87 -21.60
N GLY A 14 -16.95 6.43 -20.37
CA GLY A 14 -16.55 7.15 -19.15
C GLY A 14 -15.04 7.35 -19.04
N TRP A 15 -14.24 6.32 -19.35
CA TRP A 15 -12.78 6.42 -19.41
C TRP A 15 -12.31 7.40 -20.49
N ARG A 16 -12.91 7.36 -21.69
CA ARG A 16 -12.61 8.30 -22.79
C ARG A 16 -12.99 9.74 -22.44
N ALA A 17 -14.18 9.94 -21.86
CA ALA A 17 -14.66 11.26 -21.42
C ALA A 17 -13.79 11.87 -20.31
N SER A 18 -13.11 11.01 -19.53
CA SER A 18 -12.13 11.41 -18.52
C SER A 18 -10.74 11.70 -19.10
N GLY A 19 -10.54 11.61 -20.42
CA GLY A 19 -9.23 11.76 -21.06
C GLY A 19 -8.27 10.58 -20.84
N LEU A 20 -8.78 9.45 -20.35
CA LEU A 20 -8.02 8.27 -19.92
C LEU A 20 -8.43 7.04 -20.73
N THR A 21 -8.45 7.15 -22.06
CA THR A 21 -8.88 6.09 -22.98
C THR A 21 -8.13 4.77 -22.77
N LEU A 22 -8.86 3.66 -22.73
CA LEU A 22 -8.33 2.30 -22.67
C LEU A 22 -8.37 1.63 -24.05
N THR A 23 -7.44 0.71 -24.33
CA THR A 23 -7.42 -0.08 -25.58
C THR A 23 -8.31 -1.32 -25.55
N THR A 24 -8.66 -1.84 -24.37
CA THR A 24 -9.57 -2.97 -24.26
C THR A 24 -10.93 -2.65 -24.91
N PRO A 25 -11.52 -3.59 -25.67
CA PRO A 25 -12.88 -3.45 -26.18
C PRO A 25 -13.95 -3.85 -25.16
N SER A 26 -13.58 -4.33 -23.98
CA SER A 26 -14.50 -4.88 -22.98
C SER A 26 -14.96 -3.81 -21.99
N ASN A 27 -16.23 -3.40 -22.09
CA ASN A 27 -16.86 -2.51 -21.11
C ASN A 27 -16.84 -3.10 -19.69
N GLU A 28 -16.98 -4.42 -19.57
CA GLU A 28 -16.94 -5.10 -18.28
C GLU A 28 -15.54 -5.02 -17.66
N CYS A 29 -14.49 -5.30 -18.45
CA CYS A 29 -13.12 -5.15 -17.98
C CYS A 29 -12.81 -3.71 -17.56
N ALA A 30 -13.27 -2.71 -18.32
CA ALA A 30 -13.09 -1.29 -18.00
C ALA A 30 -13.74 -0.89 -16.66
N LYS A 31 -14.95 -1.39 -16.39
CA LYS A 31 -15.65 -1.14 -15.11
C LYS A 31 -14.96 -1.83 -13.94
N LEU A 32 -14.60 -3.10 -14.10
CA LEU A 32 -13.91 -3.86 -13.04
C LEU A 32 -12.53 -3.27 -12.75
N PHE A 33 -11.83 -2.77 -13.76
CA PHE A 33 -10.56 -2.05 -13.57
C PHE A 33 -10.76 -0.77 -12.75
N ASP A 34 -11.79 0.03 -13.05
CA ASP A 34 -12.14 1.21 -12.24
C ASP A 34 -12.47 0.83 -10.78
N GLY A 35 -13.24 -0.23 -10.58
CA GLY A 35 -13.56 -0.75 -9.24
C GLY A 35 -12.34 -1.28 -8.49
N ALA A 36 -11.40 -1.92 -9.17
CA ALA A 36 -10.17 -2.42 -8.58
C ALA A 36 -9.24 -1.26 -8.16
N LEU A 37 -9.12 -0.21 -8.97
CA LEU A 37 -8.38 1.01 -8.61
C LEU A 37 -8.95 1.67 -7.35
N ARG A 38 -10.28 1.80 -7.27
CA ARG A 38 -10.94 2.38 -6.10
C ARG A 38 -10.69 1.56 -4.84
N GLN A 39 -10.75 0.23 -4.92
CA GLN A 39 -10.46 -0.65 -3.79
C GLN A 39 -9.00 -0.55 -3.34
N ILE A 40 -8.04 -0.47 -4.27
CA ILE A 40 -6.61 -0.30 -3.93
C ILE A 40 -6.30 1.07 -3.35
N VAL A 41 -6.88 2.14 -3.89
CA VAL A 41 -6.62 3.50 -3.37
C VAL A 41 -7.27 3.70 -2.01
N SER A 42 -8.45 3.13 -1.80
CA SER A 42 -9.16 3.19 -0.52
C SER A 42 -8.73 2.14 0.50
N TRP A 43 -7.88 1.20 0.09
CA TRP A 43 -7.47 0.05 0.89
C TRP A 43 -8.63 -0.74 1.51
N SER A 44 -9.77 -0.74 0.82
CA SER A 44 -11.02 -1.28 1.31
C SER A 44 -11.61 -2.22 0.27
N ASP A 45 -12.14 -3.35 0.73
CA ASP A 45 -12.90 -4.24 -0.14
C ASP A 45 -14.27 -3.66 -0.45
N CYS A 46 -14.73 -3.89 -1.68
CA CYS A 46 -16.07 -3.55 -2.11
C CYS A 46 -16.95 -4.80 -2.08
N ASP A 47 -17.87 -4.88 -1.11
CA ASP A 47 -18.79 -6.02 -0.97
C ASP A 47 -19.60 -6.28 -2.26
N ALA A 48 -19.99 -5.22 -2.98
CA ALA A 48 -20.75 -5.34 -4.23
C ALA A 48 -19.95 -5.98 -5.38
N LEU A 49 -18.61 -5.90 -5.35
CA LEU A 49 -17.72 -6.55 -6.30
C LEU A 49 -17.19 -7.90 -5.77
N GLY A 50 -17.44 -8.19 -4.48
CA GLY A 50 -16.93 -9.37 -3.78
C GLY A 50 -15.47 -9.23 -3.34
N GLY A 51 -15.00 -8.00 -3.13
CA GLY A 51 -13.63 -7.68 -2.72
C GLY A 51 -12.62 -7.64 -3.86
N LEU A 52 -11.40 -7.18 -3.54
CA LEU A 52 -10.38 -6.91 -4.54
C LEU A 52 -9.97 -8.17 -5.31
N VAL A 53 -9.75 -9.29 -4.62
CA VAL A 53 -9.28 -10.55 -5.23
C VAL A 53 -10.26 -11.01 -6.31
N LYS A 54 -11.55 -11.09 -5.99
CA LYS A 54 -12.59 -11.47 -6.95
C LYS A 54 -12.71 -10.44 -8.07
N THR A 55 -12.61 -9.15 -7.76
CA THR A 55 -12.61 -8.10 -8.79
C THR A 55 -11.48 -8.29 -9.80
N LEU A 56 -10.27 -8.63 -9.35
CA LEU A 56 -9.12 -8.89 -10.23
C LEU A 56 -9.29 -10.17 -11.07
N GLU A 57 -9.90 -11.21 -10.50
CA GLU A 57 -10.22 -12.46 -11.22
C GLU A 57 -11.26 -12.22 -12.32
N ASP A 58 -12.37 -11.56 -11.98
CA ASP A 58 -13.44 -11.20 -12.90
C ASP A 58 -12.91 -10.25 -14.00
N MET A 59 -12.06 -9.28 -13.64
CA MET A 59 -11.43 -8.35 -14.58
C MET A 59 -10.56 -9.07 -15.62
N LYS A 60 -9.78 -10.06 -15.16
CA LYS A 60 -8.95 -10.90 -16.03
C LYS A 60 -9.80 -11.80 -16.92
N ALA A 61 -10.92 -12.34 -16.41
CA ALA A 61 -11.83 -13.16 -17.18
C ALA A 61 -12.56 -12.35 -18.26
N ALA A 62 -12.89 -11.09 -17.98
CA ALA A 62 -13.60 -10.20 -18.89
C ALA A 62 -12.76 -9.76 -20.11
N ASP A 63 -11.45 -9.58 -19.95
CA ASP A 63 -10.51 -9.43 -21.06
C ASP A 63 -9.07 -9.78 -20.62
N PRO A 64 -8.59 -11.01 -20.93
CA PRO A 64 -7.25 -11.44 -20.54
C PRO A 64 -6.13 -10.78 -21.35
N LYS A 65 -6.44 -9.99 -22.38
CA LYS A 65 -5.47 -9.28 -23.22
C LYS A 65 -5.38 -7.79 -22.88
N ALA A 66 -6.29 -7.24 -22.08
CA ALA A 66 -6.30 -5.83 -21.74
C ALA A 66 -4.98 -5.36 -21.11
N VAL A 67 -4.27 -4.46 -21.79
CA VAL A 67 -2.89 -4.06 -21.42
C VAL A 67 -2.84 -3.41 -20.04
N LEU A 68 -3.62 -2.35 -19.81
CA LEU A 68 -3.58 -1.61 -18.54
C LEU A 68 -4.08 -2.43 -17.34
N PRO A 69 -5.22 -3.16 -17.42
CA PRO A 69 -5.64 -4.07 -16.35
C PRO A 69 -4.59 -5.15 -16.01
N ARG A 70 -3.86 -5.67 -17.00
CA ARG A 70 -2.76 -6.61 -16.76
C ARG A 70 -1.56 -5.94 -16.11
N ALA A 71 -1.17 -4.74 -16.57
CA ALA A 71 -0.11 -3.95 -15.97
C ALA A 71 -0.43 -3.67 -14.50
N PHE A 72 -1.67 -3.28 -14.19
CA PHE A 72 -2.14 -3.09 -12.83
C PHE A 72 -2.02 -4.35 -11.98
N ARG A 73 -2.55 -5.48 -12.43
CA ARG A 73 -2.50 -6.74 -11.65
C ARG A 73 -1.06 -7.20 -11.39
N LEU A 74 -0.20 -7.17 -12.40
CA LEU A 74 1.21 -7.56 -12.25
C LEU A 74 1.99 -6.54 -11.40
N GLY A 75 1.63 -5.26 -11.50
CA GLY A 75 2.21 -4.19 -10.69
C GLY A 75 1.84 -4.31 -9.22
N LEU A 76 0.58 -4.65 -8.89
CA LEU A 76 0.17 -4.94 -7.51
C LEU A 76 0.95 -6.12 -6.91
N GLU A 77 1.21 -7.15 -7.72
CA GLU A 77 2.01 -8.31 -7.28
C GLU A 77 3.44 -7.89 -6.92
N GLY A 78 4.07 -7.03 -7.74
CA GLY A 78 5.41 -6.50 -7.44
C GLY A 78 5.46 -5.43 -6.33
N LEU A 79 4.47 -4.54 -6.26
CA LEU A 79 4.36 -3.49 -5.23
C LEU A 79 4.03 -4.07 -3.85
N GLY A 80 3.52 -5.31 -3.79
CA GLY A 80 3.36 -6.04 -2.53
C GLY A 80 4.67 -6.35 -1.81
N THR A 81 5.83 -6.19 -2.46
CA THR A 81 7.19 -6.42 -1.92
C THR A 81 7.49 -7.82 -1.40
N SER A 82 6.62 -8.78 -1.68
CA SER A 82 6.76 -10.21 -1.34
C SER A 82 7.14 -11.07 -2.54
N THR A 83 7.51 -10.45 -3.67
CA THR A 83 7.99 -11.13 -4.87
C THR A 83 8.67 -10.16 -5.83
N CYS A 84 9.51 -10.68 -6.73
CA CYS A 84 10.14 -9.93 -7.82
C CYS A 84 10.50 -10.86 -8.99
N THR A 85 11.00 -10.30 -10.10
CA THR A 85 11.36 -11.10 -11.30
C THR A 85 12.51 -12.06 -11.07
N ARG A 86 13.37 -11.84 -10.06
CA ARG A 86 14.50 -12.71 -9.72
C ARG A 86 14.04 -14.07 -9.18
N ILE A 87 12.96 -14.09 -8.41
CA ILE A 87 12.49 -15.29 -7.69
C ILE A 87 11.17 -15.85 -8.22
N ASN A 88 10.47 -15.13 -9.10
CA ASN A 88 9.17 -15.54 -9.62
C ASN A 88 9.15 -15.52 -11.16
N GLU A 89 9.41 -16.68 -11.74
CA GLU A 89 9.45 -16.87 -13.20
C GLU A 89 8.08 -16.65 -13.86
N THR A 90 6.97 -16.89 -13.13
CA THR A 90 5.61 -16.63 -13.64
C THR A 90 5.37 -15.13 -13.79
N LEU A 91 5.74 -14.34 -12.78
CA LEU A 91 5.69 -12.89 -12.83
C LEU A 91 6.56 -12.36 -13.98
N LYS A 92 7.81 -12.82 -14.07
CA LYS A 92 8.75 -12.44 -15.13
C LYS A 92 8.19 -12.71 -16.53
N THR A 93 7.75 -13.95 -16.80
CA THR A 93 7.17 -14.32 -18.10
C THR A 93 5.91 -13.49 -18.39
N GLY A 94 5.08 -13.23 -17.38
CA GLY A 94 3.89 -12.39 -17.50
C GLY A 94 4.20 -10.94 -17.89
N LEU A 95 5.26 -10.36 -17.31
CA LEU A 95 5.75 -9.01 -17.61
C LEU A 95 6.36 -8.93 -19.01
N GLU A 96 7.19 -9.90 -19.41
CA GLU A 96 7.77 -9.96 -20.76
C GLU A 96 6.67 -10.05 -21.83
N GLN A 97 5.64 -10.87 -21.59
CA GLN A 97 4.50 -10.96 -22.49
C GLN A 97 3.68 -9.67 -22.50
N LEU A 98 3.50 -9.02 -21.35
CA LEU A 98 2.84 -7.71 -21.27
C LEU A 98 3.58 -6.66 -22.11
N GLN A 99 4.92 -6.63 -22.11
CA GLN A 99 5.68 -5.68 -22.94
C GLN A 99 5.39 -5.85 -24.44
N LYS A 100 5.40 -7.12 -24.91
CA LYS A 100 5.13 -7.44 -26.32
C LYS A 100 3.73 -7.00 -26.71
N ASP A 101 2.75 -7.37 -25.90
CA ASP A 101 1.34 -7.03 -26.09
C ASP A 101 1.08 -5.51 -26.07
N ALA A 102 1.69 -4.80 -25.12
CA ALA A 102 1.59 -3.34 -25.02
C ALA A 102 2.15 -2.65 -26.27
N LYS A 103 3.25 -3.17 -26.83
CA LYS A 103 3.83 -2.66 -28.08
C LYS A 103 2.95 -2.96 -29.31
N ASP A 104 2.34 -4.14 -29.34
CA ASP A 104 1.55 -4.59 -30.50
C ASP A 104 0.20 -3.87 -30.60
N TYR A 105 -0.46 -3.60 -29.47
CA TYR A 105 -1.81 -3.00 -29.47
C TYR A 105 -2.14 -2.06 -28.31
N GLY A 106 -1.22 -1.80 -27.37
CA GLY A 106 -1.39 -0.81 -26.31
C GLY A 106 -1.22 0.62 -26.81
N ASN A 107 -1.90 1.59 -26.18
CA ASN A 107 -1.67 3.00 -26.46
C ASN A 107 -0.42 3.51 -25.67
N THR A 108 0.06 4.71 -25.98
CA THR A 108 1.29 5.28 -25.37
C THR A 108 1.27 5.27 -23.84
N ARG A 109 0.14 5.62 -23.21
CA ARG A 109 0.00 5.63 -21.74
C ARG A 109 0.07 4.21 -21.16
N GLU A 110 -0.59 3.25 -21.82
CA GLU A 110 -0.56 1.86 -21.39
C GLU A 110 0.83 1.21 -21.57
N GLN A 111 1.55 1.58 -22.63
CA GLN A 111 2.95 1.18 -22.84
C GLN A 111 3.85 1.70 -21.71
N LYS A 112 3.73 2.99 -21.34
CA LYS A 112 4.49 3.56 -20.21
C LYS A 112 4.19 2.84 -18.89
N HIS A 113 2.92 2.53 -18.62
CA HIS A 113 2.53 1.75 -17.43
C HIS A 113 3.11 0.33 -17.43
N ALA A 114 3.05 -0.36 -18.58
CA ALA A 114 3.64 -1.68 -18.73
C ALA A 114 5.15 -1.64 -18.47
N GLU A 115 5.86 -0.67 -19.04
CA GLU A 115 7.31 -0.50 -18.85
C GLU A 115 7.65 -0.19 -17.38
N ALA A 116 6.92 0.75 -16.75
CA ALA A 116 7.14 1.12 -15.35
C ALA A 116 6.99 -0.07 -14.40
N VAL A 117 5.95 -0.89 -14.61
CA VAL A 117 5.72 -2.10 -13.80
C VAL A 117 6.83 -3.14 -13.99
N LEU A 118 7.36 -3.33 -15.22
CA LEU A 118 8.52 -4.18 -15.44
C LEU A 118 9.74 -3.66 -14.68
N LEU A 119 10.05 -2.37 -14.82
CA LEU A 119 11.19 -1.75 -14.14
C LEU A 119 11.08 -1.90 -12.62
N TRP A 120 9.89 -1.72 -12.06
CA TRP A 120 9.63 -1.93 -10.64
C TRP A 120 9.99 -3.37 -10.22
N CYS A 121 9.43 -4.36 -10.90
CA CYS A 121 9.62 -5.77 -10.55
C CYS A 121 11.07 -6.27 -10.80
N GLU A 122 11.87 -5.55 -11.59
CA GLU A 122 13.32 -5.75 -11.77
C GLU A 122 14.18 -4.99 -10.74
N GLY A 123 13.57 -4.32 -9.77
CA GLY A 123 14.29 -3.54 -8.74
C GLY A 123 14.74 -2.14 -9.20
N LYS A 124 14.39 -1.70 -10.42
CA LYS A 124 14.69 -0.35 -10.95
C LYS A 124 13.64 0.66 -10.49
N MET A 125 13.38 0.70 -9.18
CA MET A 125 12.28 1.43 -8.54
C MET A 125 12.24 2.92 -8.92
N ARG A 126 13.40 3.59 -8.94
CA ARG A 126 13.50 5.01 -9.33
C ARG A 126 13.07 5.25 -10.78
N ALA A 127 13.46 4.36 -11.70
CA ALA A 127 13.12 4.48 -13.10
C ALA A 127 11.62 4.23 -13.33
N ALA A 128 11.03 3.28 -12.60
CA ALA A 128 9.59 3.06 -12.59
C ALA A 128 8.82 4.31 -12.11
N ALA A 129 9.23 4.89 -10.97
CA ALA A 129 8.66 6.13 -10.43
C ALA A 129 8.71 7.26 -11.46
N ASN A 130 9.85 7.48 -12.13
CA ASN A 130 9.99 8.51 -13.14
C ASN A 130 9.03 8.31 -14.33
N LEU A 131 8.80 7.08 -14.79
CA LEU A 131 7.84 6.81 -15.86
C LEU A 131 6.39 7.08 -15.42
N TRP A 132 6.03 6.78 -14.18
CA TRP A 132 4.73 7.16 -13.63
C TRP A 132 4.60 8.69 -13.53
N GLU A 133 5.64 9.41 -13.10
CA GLU A 133 5.66 10.88 -13.13
C GLU A 133 5.49 11.45 -14.55
N GLU A 134 6.15 10.86 -15.55
CA GLU A 134 5.95 11.25 -16.95
C GLU A 134 4.50 11.05 -17.41
N ILE A 135 3.84 9.98 -16.95
CA ILE A 135 2.39 9.79 -17.17
C ILE A 135 1.61 10.92 -16.51
N LEU A 136 1.94 11.30 -15.26
CA LEU A 136 1.22 12.34 -14.51
C LEU A 136 1.40 13.76 -15.07
N VAL A 137 2.47 14.01 -15.83
CA VAL A 137 2.62 15.26 -16.59
C VAL A 137 1.51 15.40 -17.64
N GLU A 138 1.25 14.33 -18.40
CA GLU A 138 0.25 14.30 -19.47
C GLU A 138 -1.17 14.01 -18.96
N TYR A 139 -1.29 13.11 -17.97
CA TYR A 139 -2.53 12.55 -17.43
C TYR A 139 -2.56 12.72 -15.90
N PRO A 140 -2.73 13.95 -15.39
CA PRO A 140 -2.63 14.23 -13.95
C PRO A 140 -3.72 13.57 -13.10
N THR A 141 -4.78 13.06 -13.73
CA THR A 141 -5.88 12.34 -13.09
C THR A 141 -5.78 10.82 -13.25
N ASP A 142 -4.65 10.30 -13.77
CA ASP A 142 -4.41 8.86 -13.86
C ASP A 142 -4.17 8.29 -12.46
N LEU A 143 -5.20 7.68 -11.88
CA LEU A 143 -5.18 7.22 -10.50
C LEU A 143 -4.20 6.06 -10.27
N MET A 144 -3.95 5.23 -11.28
CA MET A 144 -2.91 4.19 -11.23
C MET A 144 -1.53 4.85 -11.18
N ALA A 145 -1.32 5.84 -12.06
CA ALA A 145 -0.29 6.88 -12.04
C ALA A 145 0.15 7.26 -10.62
N ILE A 146 -0.78 7.97 -9.98
CA ILE A 146 -0.60 8.60 -8.67
C ILE A 146 -0.29 7.54 -7.62
N LYS A 147 -1.10 6.47 -7.57
CA LYS A 147 -0.99 5.45 -6.53
C LYS A 147 0.32 4.70 -6.60
N PHE A 148 0.76 4.29 -7.79
CA PHE A 148 1.97 3.50 -7.97
C PHE A 148 3.22 4.36 -7.78
N ALA A 149 3.23 5.62 -8.24
CA ALA A 149 4.31 6.55 -7.93
C ALA A 149 4.44 6.79 -6.41
N HIS A 150 3.31 7.03 -5.73
CA HIS A 150 3.29 7.25 -4.28
C HIS A 150 3.82 6.05 -3.48
N GLU A 151 3.40 4.83 -3.82
CA GLU A 151 3.93 3.60 -3.22
C GLU A 151 5.42 3.39 -3.53
N ALA A 152 5.85 3.71 -4.76
CA ALA A 152 7.25 3.62 -5.13
C ALA A 152 8.13 4.55 -4.28
N TYR A 153 7.69 5.79 -4.06
CA TYR A 153 8.39 6.72 -3.18
C TYR A 153 8.39 6.27 -1.72
N PHE A 154 7.29 5.69 -1.24
CA PHE A 154 7.21 5.10 0.09
C PHE A 154 8.27 4.02 0.30
N PHE A 155 8.33 3.01 -0.57
CA PHE A 155 9.28 1.90 -0.42
C PHE A 155 10.74 2.32 -0.67
N MET A 156 10.99 3.37 -1.44
CA MET A 156 12.33 3.96 -1.59
C MET A 156 12.76 4.85 -0.42
N GLY A 157 11.86 5.17 0.53
CA GLY A 157 12.12 6.15 1.59
C GLY A 157 12.26 7.59 1.09
N ASP A 158 11.68 7.92 -0.07
CA ASP A 158 11.76 9.26 -0.67
C ASP A 158 10.57 10.13 -0.23
N ALA A 159 10.68 10.72 0.96
CA ALA A 159 9.63 11.57 1.52
C ALA A 159 9.28 12.77 0.61
N LYS A 160 10.27 13.38 -0.04
CA LYS A 160 10.05 14.55 -0.93
C LYS A 160 9.31 14.14 -2.20
N GLY A 161 9.73 13.05 -2.85
CA GLY A 161 9.03 12.52 -4.02
C GLY A 161 7.58 12.19 -3.70
N LYS A 162 7.34 11.53 -2.55
CA LYS A 162 6.00 11.19 -2.05
C LYS A 162 5.10 12.42 -1.91
N ARG A 163 5.61 13.50 -1.30
CA ARG A 163 4.87 14.76 -1.14
C ARG A 163 4.68 15.49 -2.46
N ASP A 164 5.77 15.72 -3.19
CA ASP A 164 5.82 16.64 -4.33
C ASP A 164 5.04 16.07 -5.53
N SER A 165 5.03 14.74 -5.71
CA SER A 165 4.23 14.06 -6.74
C SER A 165 2.73 14.35 -6.61
N VAL A 166 2.17 14.13 -5.41
CA VAL A 166 0.74 14.37 -5.17
C VAL A 166 0.42 15.87 -5.21
N GLN A 167 1.32 16.71 -4.66
CA GLN A 167 1.18 18.17 -4.71
C GLN A 167 1.10 18.69 -6.16
N ALA A 168 1.88 18.12 -7.08
CA ALA A 168 1.94 18.55 -8.48
C ALA A 168 0.64 18.24 -9.26
N VAL A 169 -0.07 17.19 -8.88
CA VAL A 169 -1.32 16.79 -9.56
C VAL A 169 -2.57 17.34 -8.90
N LEU A 170 -2.60 17.51 -7.58
CA LEU A 170 -3.79 17.88 -6.82
C LEU A 170 -4.55 19.11 -7.37
N PRO A 171 -3.90 20.23 -7.76
CA PRO A 171 -4.59 21.40 -8.35
C PRO A 171 -5.21 21.15 -9.73
N LYS A 172 -4.85 20.05 -10.39
CA LYS A 172 -5.34 19.66 -11.72
C LYS A 172 -6.61 18.80 -11.65
N HIS A 173 -7.02 18.37 -10.45
CA HIS A 173 -8.27 17.64 -10.21
C HIS A 173 -9.42 18.62 -9.95
N LYS A 174 -10.63 18.28 -10.41
CA LYS A 174 -11.84 19.11 -10.23
C LYS A 174 -12.48 18.95 -8.86
N GLY A 175 -12.09 17.92 -8.12
CA GLY A 175 -12.67 17.58 -6.81
C GLY A 175 -13.90 16.68 -6.90
N THR A 176 -14.28 16.26 -8.10
CA THR A 176 -15.42 15.37 -8.36
C THR A 176 -14.98 13.97 -8.80
N GLU A 177 -13.68 13.81 -9.06
CA GLU A 177 -13.08 12.55 -9.46
C GLU A 177 -13.23 11.49 -8.34
N PRO A 178 -13.37 10.20 -8.70
CA PRO A 178 -13.31 9.14 -7.71
C PRO A 178 -12.02 9.23 -6.89
N CYS A 179 -12.14 8.90 -5.61
CA CYS A 179 -11.02 8.90 -4.67
C CYS A 179 -10.37 10.27 -4.38
N TYR A 180 -11.03 11.40 -4.68
CA TYR A 180 -10.44 12.73 -4.43
C TYR A 180 -10.03 12.96 -2.96
N SER A 181 -10.78 12.44 -1.99
CA SER A 181 -10.37 12.50 -0.56
C SER A 181 -9.01 11.86 -0.31
N TYR A 182 -8.75 10.72 -0.96
CA TYR A 182 -7.53 9.94 -0.76
C TYR A 182 -6.30 10.64 -1.35
N LEU A 183 -6.47 11.57 -2.31
CA LEU A 183 -5.35 12.42 -2.74
C LEU A 183 -4.91 13.35 -1.63
N HIS A 184 -5.87 13.93 -0.88
CA HIS A 184 -5.57 14.71 0.31
C HIS A 184 -4.92 13.85 1.40
N GLY A 185 -5.40 12.61 1.61
CA GLY A 185 -4.77 11.65 2.53
C GLY A 185 -3.33 11.28 2.14
N MET A 186 -3.08 10.98 0.86
CA MET A 186 -1.74 10.69 0.34
C MET A 186 -0.80 11.88 0.46
N TRP A 187 -1.30 13.10 0.21
CA TRP A 187 -0.52 14.32 0.34
C TRP A 187 -0.21 14.63 1.80
N ALA A 188 -1.19 14.47 2.70
CA ALA A 188 -1.01 14.60 4.14
C ALA A 188 0.12 13.70 4.64
N PHE A 189 0.17 12.44 4.19
CA PHE A 189 1.28 11.55 4.55
C PHE A 189 2.63 12.01 3.99
N GLY A 190 2.68 12.51 2.75
CA GLY A 190 3.90 13.09 2.20
C GLY A 190 4.38 14.33 2.96
N LEU A 191 3.46 15.21 3.36
CA LEU A 191 3.74 16.40 4.17
C LEU A 191 4.29 16.03 5.54
N GLU A 192 3.65 15.07 6.20
CA GLU A 192 4.02 14.58 7.53
C GLU A 192 5.45 14.02 7.53
N GLU A 193 5.79 13.20 6.55
CA GLU A 193 7.16 12.64 6.41
C GLU A 193 8.21 13.67 5.99
N CYS A 194 7.76 14.85 5.57
CA CYS A 194 8.62 16.02 5.37
C CYS A 194 8.62 16.94 6.59
N GLU A 195 8.15 16.48 7.75
CA GLU A 195 8.06 17.20 9.02
C GLU A 195 7.15 18.44 8.96
N GLN A 196 6.22 18.49 8.00
CA GLN A 196 5.27 19.60 7.80
C GLN A 196 3.94 19.30 8.50
N TYR A 197 4.01 18.95 9.78
CA TYR A 197 2.90 18.38 10.58
C TYR A 197 1.61 19.22 10.58
N ASP A 198 1.73 20.54 10.76
CA ASP A 198 0.55 21.42 10.81
C ASP A 198 -0.23 21.44 9.49
N GLU A 199 0.47 21.35 8.36
CA GLU A 199 -0.16 21.32 7.05
C GLU A 199 -0.68 19.92 6.72
N ALA A 200 0.08 18.89 7.09
CA ALA A 200 -0.33 17.50 6.98
C ALA A 200 -1.66 17.23 7.70
N GLU A 201 -1.80 17.69 8.96
CA GLU A 201 -3.04 17.49 9.71
C GLU A 201 -4.22 18.24 9.09
N LYS A 202 -4.04 19.46 8.57
CA LYS A 202 -5.12 20.19 7.87
C LYS A 202 -5.61 19.42 6.65
N GLU A 203 -4.70 18.88 5.85
CA GLU A 203 -5.04 18.10 4.65
C GLU A 203 -5.68 16.75 5.02
N ALA A 204 -5.23 16.11 6.10
CA ALA A 204 -5.87 14.91 6.63
C ALA A 204 -7.30 15.20 7.12
N VAL A 205 -7.53 16.28 7.86
CA VAL A 205 -8.87 16.70 8.30
C VAL A 205 -9.76 17.02 7.10
N LYS A 206 -9.22 17.66 6.06
CA LYS A 206 -9.94 17.92 4.82
C LYS A 206 -10.36 16.61 4.13
N ALA A 207 -9.47 15.64 4.02
CA ALA A 207 -9.78 14.31 3.49
C ALA A 207 -10.89 13.62 4.30
N LEU A 208 -10.80 13.61 5.63
CA LEU A 208 -11.80 13.00 6.51
C LEU A 208 -13.17 13.71 6.44
N ASN A 209 -13.19 15.02 6.23
CA ASN A 209 -14.44 15.77 6.02
C ASN A 209 -15.10 15.43 4.67
N LEU A 210 -14.31 15.14 3.64
CA LEU A 210 -14.82 14.68 2.34
C LEU A 210 -15.30 13.22 2.42
N ASN A 211 -14.57 12.39 3.15
CA ASN A 211 -14.88 10.99 3.35
C ASN A 211 -14.33 10.51 4.70
N ARG A 212 -15.20 10.31 5.68
CA ARG A 212 -14.77 9.87 7.01
C ARG A 212 -14.11 8.48 7.03
N PHE A 213 -14.36 7.65 6.01
CA PHE A 213 -13.77 6.31 5.86
C PHE A 213 -12.38 6.34 5.20
N ASP A 214 -11.80 7.52 5.00
CA ASP A 214 -10.45 7.67 4.48
C ASP A 214 -9.41 7.21 5.52
N CYS A 215 -9.12 5.92 5.50
CA CYS A 215 -8.18 5.28 6.43
C CYS A 215 -6.74 5.79 6.26
N TRP A 216 -6.39 6.29 5.07
CA TRP A 216 -5.14 6.96 4.75
C TRP A 216 -5.00 8.28 5.52
N ALA A 217 -6.04 9.11 5.48
CA ALA A 217 -6.06 10.38 6.20
C ALA A 217 -6.06 10.19 7.72
N THR A 218 -6.75 9.15 8.22
CA THR A 218 -6.67 8.75 9.62
C THR A 218 -5.22 8.44 10.01
N HIS A 219 -4.55 7.60 9.21
CA HIS A 219 -3.15 7.26 9.41
C HIS A 219 -2.25 8.50 9.47
N ALA A 220 -2.29 9.36 8.44
CA ALA A 220 -1.44 10.54 8.37
C ALA A 220 -1.65 11.49 9.57
N ARG A 221 -2.90 11.64 10.02
CA ARG A 221 -3.23 12.44 11.21
C ARG A 221 -2.71 11.81 12.49
N ALA A 222 -2.87 10.49 12.66
CA ALA A 222 -2.32 9.78 13.81
C ALA A 222 -0.79 9.94 13.86
N HIS A 223 -0.13 9.80 12.71
CA HIS A 223 1.31 9.98 12.59
C HIS A 223 1.76 11.39 13.01
N CYS A 224 1.05 12.44 12.58
CA CYS A 224 1.32 13.82 13.05
C CYS A 224 1.24 13.93 14.59
N MET A 225 0.23 13.31 15.20
CA MET A 225 0.05 13.34 16.66
C MET A 225 1.16 12.57 17.39
N VAL A 226 1.62 11.44 16.84
CA VAL A 226 2.77 10.69 17.38
C VAL A 226 4.02 11.56 17.34
N MET A 227 4.34 12.15 16.18
CA MET A 227 5.54 12.96 16.00
C MET A 227 5.57 14.24 16.86
N GLN A 228 4.40 14.71 17.28
CA GLN A 228 4.26 15.88 18.15
C GLN A 228 4.05 15.52 19.64
N GLY A 229 4.06 14.24 20.01
CA GLY A 229 3.84 13.78 21.39
C GLY A 229 2.43 14.08 21.93
N ARG A 230 1.44 14.23 21.06
CA ARG A 230 0.03 14.53 21.40
C ARG A 230 -0.74 13.27 21.78
N ASN A 231 -0.23 12.52 22.75
CA ASN A 231 -0.66 11.15 23.03
C ASN A 231 -2.14 11.03 23.42
N ASP A 232 -2.63 11.87 24.34
CA ASP A 232 -4.04 11.84 24.78
C ASP A 232 -5.01 12.18 23.64
N GLU A 233 -4.63 13.12 22.78
CA GLU A 233 -5.42 13.50 21.63
C GLU A 233 -5.44 12.38 20.58
N GLY A 234 -4.28 11.75 20.35
CA GLY A 234 -4.10 10.60 19.48
C GLY A 234 -4.97 9.41 19.89
N ILE A 235 -4.96 9.05 21.17
CA ILE A 235 -5.81 7.99 21.74
C ILE A 235 -7.29 8.31 21.48
N ASN A 236 -7.73 9.50 21.90
CA ASN A 236 -9.13 9.87 21.74
C ASN A 236 -9.55 9.89 20.26
N PHE A 237 -8.69 10.37 19.36
CA PHE A 237 -8.95 10.34 17.92
C PHE A 237 -9.09 8.90 17.41
N MET A 238 -8.07 8.06 17.61
CA MET A 238 -8.04 6.71 17.06
C MET A 238 -9.19 5.84 17.57
N GLU A 239 -9.50 5.91 18.86
CA GLU A 239 -10.56 5.12 19.47
C GLU A 239 -11.96 5.63 19.11
N SER A 240 -12.17 6.95 19.06
CA SER A 240 -13.49 7.49 18.71
C SER A 240 -13.87 7.28 17.23
N THR A 241 -12.88 7.05 16.36
CA THR A 241 -13.11 6.81 14.93
C THR A 241 -12.83 5.37 14.48
N VAL A 242 -12.67 4.42 15.41
CA VAL A 242 -12.31 3.02 15.08
C VAL A 242 -13.21 2.38 14.03
N ASP A 243 -14.53 2.64 14.10
CA ASP A 243 -15.49 2.11 13.14
C ASP A 243 -15.36 2.68 11.72
N ASP A 244 -14.71 3.84 11.58
CA ASP A 244 -14.50 4.48 10.29
C ASP A 244 -13.24 3.95 9.57
N TRP A 245 -12.13 3.72 10.29
CA TRP A 245 -10.87 3.30 9.66
C TRP A 245 -10.62 1.78 9.69
N ARG A 246 -11.21 1.05 10.64
CA ARG A 246 -11.05 -0.42 10.76
C ARG A 246 -11.44 -1.22 9.49
N PRO A 247 -12.42 -0.81 8.67
CA PRO A 247 -12.74 -1.50 7.41
C PRO A 247 -11.62 -1.47 6.36
N GLY A 248 -10.66 -0.55 6.46
CA GLY A 248 -9.51 -0.46 5.55
C GLY A 248 -8.53 -1.62 5.77
N TRP A 249 -8.77 -2.77 5.14
CA TRP A 249 -8.11 -4.04 5.48
C TRP A 249 -6.59 -4.07 5.32
N ILE A 250 -6.02 -3.19 4.47
CA ILE A 250 -4.56 -3.09 4.28
C ILE A 250 -3.92 -2.32 5.42
N ILE A 251 -4.46 -1.15 5.79
CA ILE A 251 -3.82 -0.27 6.80
C ILE A 251 -4.36 -0.44 8.22
N ALA A 252 -5.46 -1.17 8.43
CA ALA A 252 -6.05 -1.32 9.76
C ALA A 252 -5.04 -1.84 10.80
N THR A 253 -4.18 -2.81 10.44
CA THR A 253 -3.10 -3.31 11.30
C THR A 253 -2.20 -2.17 11.77
N HIS A 254 -1.75 -1.34 10.83
CA HIS A 254 -0.87 -0.21 11.07
C HIS A 254 -1.55 0.91 11.88
N ASN A 255 -2.85 1.14 11.69
CA ASN A 255 -3.60 2.09 12.52
C ASN A 255 -3.74 1.60 13.97
N TYR A 256 -3.94 0.30 14.20
CA TYR A 256 -3.87 -0.26 15.55
C TYR A 256 -2.45 -0.15 16.14
N TRP A 257 -1.41 -0.28 15.31
CA TRP A 257 -0.03 -0.05 15.73
C TRP A 257 0.20 1.39 16.21
N HIS A 258 -0.27 2.40 15.47
CA HIS A 258 -0.24 3.81 15.92
C HIS A 258 -1.01 4.02 17.22
N ASN A 259 -2.19 3.40 17.36
CA ASN A 259 -2.95 3.48 18.61
C ASN A 259 -2.14 2.93 19.79
N ALA A 260 -1.46 1.80 19.60
CA ALA A 260 -0.62 1.22 20.63
C ALA A 260 0.60 2.09 20.96
N LEU A 261 1.21 2.77 19.98
CA LEU A 261 2.33 3.67 20.24
C LEU A 261 1.98 4.77 21.24
N PHE A 262 0.79 5.38 21.14
CA PHE A 262 0.40 6.42 22.08
C PHE A 262 0.38 5.92 23.54
N TYR A 263 -0.02 4.67 23.76
CA TYR A 263 -0.01 4.06 25.09
C TYR A 263 1.40 3.68 25.56
N ILE A 264 2.25 3.18 24.66
CA ILE A 264 3.67 2.91 24.95
C ILE A 264 4.36 4.20 25.43
N GLU A 265 4.17 5.31 24.72
CA GLU A 265 4.74 6.63 25.08
C GLU A 265 4.22 7.16 26.42
N LYS A 266 3.06 6.67 26.89
CA LYS A 266 2.50 7.00 28.21
C LYS A 266 2.96 6.07 29.32
N GLY A 267 3.71 5.01 29.00
CA GLY A 267 4.09 3.97 29.95
C GLY A 267 2.94 3.05 30.36
N ASP A 268 1.82 3.07 29.65
CA ASP A 268 0.77 2.06 29.80
C ASP A 268 1.08 0.92 28.82
N TYR A 269 1.73 -0.13 29.31
CA TYR A 269 2.19 -1.24 28.47
C TYR A 269 1.17 -2.39 28.36
N GLU A 270 0.18 -2.48 29.26
CA GLU A 270 -0.86 -3.51 29.22
C GLU A 270 -1.82 -3.29 28.05
N THR A 271 -2.16 -2.04 27.77
CA THR A 271 -3.04 -1.69 26.65
C THR A 271 -2.42 -2.04 25.28
N PRO A 272 -1.16 -1.68 24.95
CA PRO A 272 -0.45 -2.16 23.78
C PRO A 272 -0.44 -3.67 23.65
N LEU A 273 -0.11 -4.42 24.71
CA LEU A 273 -0.14 -5.89 24.66
C LEU A 273 -1.53 -6.43 24.31
N THR A 274 -2.58 -5.80 24.83
CA THR A 274 -3.98 -6.13 24.50
C THR A 274 -4.32 -5.81 23.04
N ILE A 275 -3.87 -4.66 22.52
CA ILE A 275 -4.04 -4.30 21.09
C ILE A 275 -3.29 -5.29 20.20
N PHE A 276 -2.07 -5.68 20.59
CA PHE A 276 -1.27 -6.65 19.88
C PHE A 276 -2.01 -7.99 19.75
N ASP A 277 -2.48 -8.54 20.87
CA ASP A 277 -3.13 -9.84 20.91
C ASP A 277 -4.42 -9.87 20.09
N ASN A 278 -5.25 -8.83 20.20
CA ASN A 278 -6.59 -8.81 19.61
C ASN A 278 -6.60 -8.41 18.12
N GLU A 279 -5.66 -7.57 17.70
CA GLU A 279 -5.69 -6.95 16.38
C GLU A 279 -4.43 -7.20 15.58
N VAL A 280 -3.25 -6.81 16.07
CA VAL A 280 -2.01 -6.84 15.27
C VAL A 280 -1.60 -8.28 14.97
N CYS A 281 -1.45 -9.13 15.99
CA CYS A 281 -1.07 -10.53 15.84
C CYS A 281 -2.11 -11.34 15.05
N ARG A 282 -3.40 -11.10 15.32
CA ARG A 282 -4.50 -11.74 14.58
C ARG A 282 -4.47 -11.42 13.09
N ARG A 283 -4.12 -10.18 12.72
CA ARG A 283 -4.01 -9.73 11.32
C ARG A 283 -2.74 -10.24 10.65
N ALA A 284 -1.62 -10.28 11.36
CA ALA A 284 -0.38 -10.88 10.86
C ALA A 284 -0.56 -12.38 10.53
N ASN A 285 -1.44 -13.09 11.25
CA ASN A 285 -1.71 -14.51 11.03
C ASN A 285 -2.87 -14.81 10.04
N ARG A 286 -3.44 -13.81 9.36
CA ARG A 286 -4.52 -14.06 8.37
C ARG A 286 -3.97 -14.77 7.13
N PRO A 287 -4.79 -15.56 6.39
CA PRO A 287 -4.36 -16.08 5.10
C PRO A 287 -3.98 -14.97 4.12
N LYS A 288 -2.87 -15.15 3.37
CA LYS A 288 -2.33 -14.15 2.45
C LYS A 288 -1.93 -12.84 3.14
N GLN A 289 -1.33 -12.95 4.32
CA GLN A 289 -0.75 -11.85 5.07
C GLN A 289 0.35 -11.11 4.29
N SER A 290 0.53 -9.83 4.59
CA SER A 290 1.64 -9.03 4.06
C SER A 290 2.86 -9.14 4.97
N VAL A 291 4.07 -9.03 4.39
CA VAL A 291 5.30 -8.84 5.18
C VAL A 291 5.23 -7.55 6.01
N LEU A 292 4.44 -6.56 5.58
CA LEU A 292 4.19 -5.34 6.37
C LEU A 292 3.39 -5.60 7.65
N ASP A 293 2.43 -6.54 7.63
CA ASP A 293 1.70 -6.92 8.85
C ASP A 293 2.66 -7.54 9.89
N LEU A 294 3.66 -8.33 9.42
CA LEU A 294 4.73 -8.83 10.28
C LEU A 294 5.62 -7.69 10.78
N ALA A 295 5.98 -6.74 9.92
CA ALA A 295 6.82 -5.60 10.29
C ALA A 295 6.19 -4.76 11.40
N ASP A 296 4.89 -4.45 11.29
CA ASP A 296 4.13 -3.76 12.35
C ASP A 296 4.20 -4.54 13.67
N ALA A 297 3.93 -5.85 13.62
CA ALA A 297 3.91 -6.71 14.79
C ALA A 297 5.31 -6.82 15.45
N ALA A 298 6.35 -7.04 14.65
CA ALA A 298 7.73 -7.13 15.12
C ALA A 298 8.23 -5.81 15.70
N SER A 299 7.95 -4.69 15.03
CA SER A 299 8.28 -3.34 15.49
C SER A 299 7.64 -3.04 16.85
N MET A 300 6.38 -3.42 17.03
CA MET A 300 5.67 -3.23 18.29
C MET A 300 6.26 -4.05 19.46
N LEU A 301 6.51 -5.34 19.25
CA LEU A 301 7.11 -6.20 20.27
C LEU A 301 8.52 -5.72 20.64
N TRP A 302 9.32 -5.36 19.63
CA TRP A 302 10.66 -4.85 19.85
C TRP A 302 10.66 -3.57 20.70
N ARG A 303 9.75 -2.63 20.42
CA ARG A 303 9.61 -1.40 21.22
C ARG A 303 9.23 -1.68 22.66
N LEU A 304 8.29 -2.60 22.89
CA LEU A 304 7.90 -3.01 24.25
C LEU A 304 9.08 -3.62 25.01
N GLU A 305 9.89 -4.46 24.37
CA GLU A 305 11.11 -5.02 24.99
C GLU A 305 12.16 -3.94 25.30
N LEU A 306 12.31 -2.92 24.44
CA LEU A 306 13.19 -1.78 24.70
C LEU A 306 12.76 -0.97 25.93
N GLU A 307 11.45 -0.91 26.20
CA GLU A 307 10.86 -0.35 27.42
C GLU A 307 11.00 -1.27 28.65
N GLY A 308 11.60 -2.45 28.49
CA GLY A 308 11.78 -3.43 29.56
C GLY A 308 10.54 -4.29 29.86
N VAL A 309 9.55 -4.29 28.96
CA VAL A 309 8.32 -5.09 29.10
C VAL A 309 8.61 -6.54 28.70
N ASP A 310 8.14 -7.49 29.52
CA ASP A 310 8.14 -8.91 29.16
C ASP A 310 7.00 -9.20 28.19
N VAL A 311 7.33 -9.42 26.92
CA VAL A 311 6.36 -9.74 25.87
C VAL A 311 5.90 -11.21 25.89
N GLY A 312 6.51 -12.06 26.72
CA GLY A 312 6.18 -13.47 26.87
C GLY A 312 6.35 -14.25 25.58
N LYS A 313 5.34 -15.04 25.20
CA LYS A 313 5.39 -15.92 24.01
C LYS A 313 5.13 -15.20 22.68
N ARG A 314 4.82 -13.90 22.67
CA ARG A 314 4.22 -13.20 21.52
C ARG A 314 5.07 -13.23 20.25
N TRP A 315 6.40 -13.29 20.36
CA TRP A 315 7.27 -13.52 19.20
C TRP A 315 6.96 -14.85 18.47
N HIS A 316 6.67 -15.91 19.23
CA HIS A 316 6.36 -17.24 18.69
C HIS A 316 4.93 -17.33 18.14
N ASP A 317 4.04 -16.41 18.53
CA ASP A 317 2.67 -16.33 18.01
C ASP A 317 2.61 -15.63 16.64
N LEU A 318 3.70 -15.00 16.16
CA LEU A 318 3.78 -14.43 14.82
C LEU A 318 3.86 -15.53 13.74
N PRO A 319 3.51 -15.24 12.48
CA PRO A 319 3.71 -16.19 11.38
C PRO A 319 5.21 -16.39 11.10
N ASN A 320 5.60 -17.61 10.70
CA ASN A 320 6.91 -17.84 10.10
C ASN A 320 6.82 -17.50 8.60
N LEU A 321 7.55 -16.46 8.18
CA LEU A 321 7.58 -15.97 6.80
C LEU A 321 8.90 -16.30 6.07
N SER A 322 9.57 -17.41 6.43
CA SER A 322 10.84 -17.85 5.81
C SER A 322 10.75 -18.12 4.30
N THR A 323 9.55 -18.28 3.75
CA THR A 323 9.33 -18.32 2.30
C THR A 323 9.71 -17.02 1.59
N HIS A 324 9.86 -15.92 2.34
CA HIS A 324 10.24 -14.60 1.83
C HIS A 324 11.72 -14.27 2.06
N SER A 325 12.52 -15.21 2.60
CA SER A 325 13.93 -14.96 2.91
C SER A 325 14.80 -14.66 1.69
N GLU A 326 14.35 -15.00 0.49
CA GLU A 326 15.09 -14.75 -0.76
C GLU A 326 14.54 -13.56 -1.56
N ASP A 327 13.48 -12.90 -1.09
CA ASP A 327 12.77 -11.87 -1.85
C ASP A 327 13.62 -10.63 -2.08
N HIS A 328 14.28 -10.13 -1.02
CA HIS A 328 15.13 -8.93 -0.95
C HIS A 328 14.59 -7.74 -1.75
N VAL A 329 13.27 -7.54 -1.76
CA VAL A 329 12.64 -6.41 -2.47
C VAL A 329 12.90 -5.10 -1.73
N THR A 330 12.89 -5.13 -0.40
CA THR A 330 13.25 -3.98 0.44
C THR A 330 14.07 -4.44 1.64
N CYS A 331 15.12 -3.67 1.98
CA CYS A 331 15.91 -3.91 3.19
C CYS A 331 15.07 -3.76 4.47
N PHE A 332 13.98 -3.01 4.42
CA PHE A 332 13.00 -2.89 5.49
C PHE A 332 12.38 -4.25 5.81
N ASN A 333 11.93 -4.99 4.80
CA ASN A 333 11.37 -6.33 4.98
C ASN A 333 12.43 -7.30 5.51
N ASP A 334 13.64 -7.30 4.93
CA ASP A 334 14.75 -8.16 5.36
C ASP A 334 15.07 -7.94 6.85
N ALA A 335 15.16 -6.69 7.30
CA ALA A 335 15.45 -6.37 8.69
C ALA A 335 14.37 -6.89 9.66
N HIS A 336 13.08 -6.72 9.33
CA HIS A 336 11.98 -7.18 10.18
C HIS A 336 11.86 -8.71 10.21
N LEU A 337 12.12 -9.38 9.08
CA LEU A 337 12.22 -10.85 9.03
C LEU A 337 13.35 -11.35 9.93
N GLY A 338 14.53 -10.76 9.83
CA GLY A 338 15.69 -11.13 10.65
C GLY A 338 15.43 -10.96 12.16
N ILE A 339 14.86 -9.82 12.57
CA ILE A 339 14.46 -9.58 13.96
C ILE A 339 13.46 -10.65 14.43
N ALA A 340 12.45 -10.95 13.62
CA ALA A 340 11.44 -11.95 13.97
C ALA A 340 12.05 -13.36 14.11
N PHE A 341 12.86 -13.82 13.15
CA PHE A 341 13.52 -15.12 13.23
C PHE A 341 14.43 -15.24 14.45
N GLN A 342 15.27 -14.21 14.68
CA GLN A 342 16.16 -14.18 15.85
C GLN A 342 15.38 -14.26 17.17
N ARG A 343 14.28 -13.49 17.29
CA ARG A 343 13.47 -13.44 18.52
C ARG A 343 12.62 -14.69 18.75
N ARG A 344 12.34 -15.45 17.70
CA ARG A 344 11.70 -16.77 17.76
C ARG A 344 12.68 -17.91 18.04
N GLY A 345 13.98 -17.66 17.92
CA GLY A 345 15.00 -18.71 17.99
C GLY A 345 15.10 -19.56 16.72
N ASP A 346 14.59 -19.06 15.60
CA ASP A 346 14.63 -19.70 14.27
C ASP A 346 16.01 -19.41 13.63
N ILE A 347 17.07 -19.99 14.22
CA ILE A 347 18.48 -19.67 13.90
C ILE A 347 18.83 -20.05 12.45
N ASP A 348 18.31 -21.17 11.96
CA ASP A 348 18.61 -21.64 10.61
C ASP A 348 17.95 -20.71 9.56
N GLU A 349 16.73 -20.22 9.82
CA GLU A 349 16.03 -19.24 8.97
C GLU A 349 16.71 -17.87 8.95
N GLU A 350 17.20 -17.40 10.11
CA GLU A 350 17.97 -16.15 10.21
C GLU A 350 19.30 -16.24 9.45
N ALA A 351 20.02 -17.36 9.61
CA ALA A 351 21.26 -17.61 8.88
C ALA A 351 21.02 -17.68 7.37
N HIS A 352 19.95 -18.36 6.92
CA HIS A 352 19.58 -18.43 5.50
C HIS A 352 19.24 -17.05 4.93
N LEU A 353 18.46 -16.23 5.66
CA LEU A 353 18.16 -14.85 5.26
C LEU A 353 19.45 -14.02 5.13
N TYR A 354 20.40 -14.16 6.06
CA TYR A 354 21.67 -13.44 5.99
C TYR A 354 22.53 -13.88 4.80
N GLU A 355 22.67 -15.19 4.56
CA GLU A 355 23.44 -15.73 3.44
C GLU A 355 22.89 -15.25 2.08
N THR A 356 21.57 -15.34 1.91
CA THR A 356 20.88 -14.91 0.68
C THR A 356 20.99 -13.40 0.46
N LEU A 357 20.93 -12.60 1.54
CA LEU A 357 21.11 -11.15 1.47
C LEU A 357 22.57 -10.78 1.07
N VAL A 358 23.57 -11.48 1.61
CA VAL A 358 24.98 -11.31 1.22
C VAL A 358 25.20 -11.68 -0.24
N ASP A 359 24.55 -12.74 -0.73
CA ASP A 359 24.62 -13.12 -2.14
C ASP A 359 23.91 -12.12 -3.05
N PHE A 360 22.78 -11.57 -2.63
CA PHE A 360 22.06 -10.52 -3.37
C PHE A 360 22.84 -9.21 -3.48
N ALA A 361 23.68 -8.89 -2.47
CA ALA A 361 24.46 -7.66 -2.45
C ALA A 361 25.71 -7.68 -3.37
N LYS A 362 26.08 -8.83 -3.94
CA LYS A 362 27.20 -8.99 -4.88
C LYS A 362 26.79 -8.63 -6.30
#